data_AF-A0A2N1NTD2-F1
#
_entry.id   AF-A0A2N1NTD2-F1
#
_cell.length_a   1.000
_cell.length_b   1.000
_cell.length_c   1.000
_cell.angle_alpha   90.00
_cell.angle_beta   90.00
_cell.angle_gamma   90.00
#
_symmetry.space_group_name_H-M   'P 1'
#
loop_
_entity.id
_entity.type
_entity.pdbx_description
1 polymer ?
#
loop_
_entity_poly.entity_id
_entity_poly.type
_entity_poly.pdbx_seq_one_letter_code
_entity_poly.pdbx_strand_id
1 'polypeptide(L)'
;MAYSLNQRPDKIGVRLDDKYANSLSLRIKELLRYKHEEGFPGSQPVHFESGHVELLEKENYYVRDKSDGKRYIMFFTTVDGGTAFMMDESCQFRTLAGFKLPLRSNPNQMHNETMVDGEVIIDTDNNKRYLIFDLMVLNGITLIERPYNKRLGMLKADVLEPLNAELEKNMGMKTNLPLK
;
A
#
# COMPACT_ATOMS: atom_id res chain seq x y z
N MET A 1 -8.42 14.66 9.63
CA MET A 1 -7.16 15.15 9.02
C MET A 1 -7.55 16.07 7.89
N ALA A 2 -6.97 17.27 7.79
CA ALA A 2 -7.17 18.15 6.66
C ALA A 2 -6.13 17.81 5.57
N TYR A 3 -6.54 17.81 4.31
CA TYR A 3 -5.69 17.53 3.15
C TYR A 3 -5.66 18.75 2.23
N SER A 4 -4.55 18.96 1.53
CA SER A 4 -4.48 20.02 0.52
C SER A 4 -5.29 19.60 -0.70
N LEU A 5 -6.43 20.26 -0.95
CA LEU A 5 -7.35 19.93 -2.05
C LEU A 5 -6.81 20.22 -3.46
N ASN A 6 -5.63 20.83 -3.58
CA ASN A 6 -5.12 21.38 -4.85
C ASN A 6 -3.71 20.90 -5.24
N GLN A 7 -3.16 19.88 -4.57
CA GLN A 7 -1.82 19.37 -4.89
C GLN A 7 -1.79 17.85 -5.02
N ARG A 8 -1.55 17.37 -6.24
CA ARG A 8 -1.26 15.95 -6.49
C ARG A 8 0.22 15.66 -6.27
N PRO A 9 0.58 14.52 -5.67
CA PRO A 9 1.98 14.16 -5.49
C PRO A 9 2.61 13.75 -6.82
N ASP A 10 3.32 14.67 -7.47
CA ASP A 10 3.78 14.45 -8.85
C ASP A 10 4.93 13.44 -8.97
N LYS A 11 5.78 13.28 -7.93
CA LYS A 11 6.92 12.34 -7.94
C LYS A 11 7.22 11.81 -6.54
N ILE A 12 7.15 10.48 -6.41
CA ILE A 12 7.55 9.71 -5.22
C ILE A 12 8.61 8.71 -5.65
N GLY A 13 9.68 8.56 -4.87
CA GLY A 13 10.74 7.60 -5.17
C GLY A 13 11.40 7.80 -6.54
N VAL A 14 12.12 6.76 -6.98
CA VAL A 14 12.84 6.73 -8.27
C VAL A 14 12.11 5.78 -9.21
N ARG A 15 11.91 6.17 -10.48
CA ARG A 15 11.29 5.29 -11.50
C ARG A 15 12.21 4.09 -11.77
N LEU A 16 11.63 2.91 -11.91
CA LEU A 16 12.35 1.69 -12.30
C LEU A 16 12.53 1.61 -13.81
N ASP A 17 13.54 0.87 -14.26
CA ASP A 17 13.63 0.43 -15.64
C ASP A 17 12.48 -0.52 -15.99
N ASP A 18 12.05 -0.50 -17.25
CA ASP A 18 10.84 -1.20 -17.66
C ASP A 18 10.99 -2.72 -17.56
N LYS A 19 12.20 -3.26 -17.73
CA LYS A 19 12.46 -4.71 -17.62
C LYS A 19 12.25 -5.18 -16.19
N TYR A 20 12.79 -4.47 -15.21
CA TYR A 20 12.64 -4.83 -13.81
C TYR A 20 11.22 -4.53 -13.29
N ALA A 21 10.60 -3.43 -13.73
CA ALA A 21 9.19 -3.16 -13.46
C ALA A 21 8.28 -4.29 -13.94
N ASN A 22 8.55 -4.86 -15.12
CA ASN A 22 7.78 -5.99 -15.66
C ASN A 22 7.94 -7.26 -14.81
N SER A 23 9.14 -7.57 -14.30
CA SER A 23 9.31 -8.74 -13.44
C SER A 23 8.60 -8.59 -12.10
N LEU A 24 8.60 -7.38 -11.52
CA LEU A 24 7.83 -7.09 -10.30
C LEU A 24 6.32 -7.16 -10.56
N SER A 25 5.85 -6.63 -11.70
CA SER A 25 4.45 -6.69 -12.11
C SER A 25 3.96 -8.13 -12.23
N LEU A 26 4.74 -8.99 -12.90
CA LEU A 26 4.42 -10.42 -13.01
C LEU A 26 4.33 -11.07 -11.62
N ARG A 27 5.30 -10.80 -10.74
CA ARG A 27 5.30 -11.37 -9.39
C ARG A 27 4.11 -10.90 -8.55
N ILE A 28 3.77 -9.62 -8.63
CA ILE A 28 2.58 -9.07 -7.95
C ILE A 28 1.31 -9.77 -8.43
N LYS A 29 1.16 -9.93 -9.75
CA LYS A 29 -0.01 -10.57 -10.36
C LYS A 29 -0.12 -12.05 -9.99
N GLU A 30 0.98 -12.78 -9.95
CA GLU A 30 1.03 -14.16 -9.46
C GLU A 30 0.52 -14.28 -8.02
N LEU A 31 1.05 -13.46 -7.11
CA LEU A 31 0.67 -13.47 -5.69
C LEU A 31 -0.80 -13.10 -5.48
N LEU A 32 -1.33 -12.20 -6.32
CA LEU A 32 -2.74 -11.79 -6.31
C LEU A 32 -3.65 -12.72 -7.12
N ARG A 33 -3.12 -13.79 -7.72
CA ARG A 33 -3.87 -14.70 -8.61
C ARG A 33 -4.62 -13.94 -9.72
N TYR A 34 -4.04 -12.85 -10.18
CA TYR A 34 -4.63 -11.98 -11.17
C TYR A 34 -4.58 -12.65 -12.55
N LYS A 35 -5.74 -12.74 -13.21
CA LYS A 35 -5.91 -13.58 -14.42
C LYS A 35 -5.48 -12.90 -15.71
N HIS A 36 -5.26 -11.59 -15.70
CA HIS A 36 -4.93 -10.83 -16.89
C HIS A 36 -3.44 -10.53 -16.95
N GLU A 37 -2.86 -10.63 -18.15
CA GLU A 37 -1.45 -10.27 -18.39
C GLU A 37 -1.22 -8.78 -18.17
N GLU A 38 -2.20 -7.95 -18.52
CA GLU A 38 -2.14 -6.49 -18.43
C GLU A 38 -3.13 -5.92 -17.39
N GLY A 39 -2.88 -4.67 -16.99
CA GLY A 39 -3.74 -3.92 -16.09
C GLY A 39 -3.30 -3.95 -14.63
N PHE A 40 -3.90 -3.04 -13.88
CA PHE A 40 -3.66 -2.82 -12.46
C PHE A 40 -4.47 -3.83 -11.62
N PRO A 41 -3.83 -4.63 -10.75
CA PRO A 41 -4.50 -5.69 -10.02
C PRO A 41 -5.26 -5.22 -8.76
N GLY A 42 -5.28 -3.92 -8.47
CA GLY A 42 -6.09 -3.35 -7.39
C GLY A 42 -7.54 -3.13 -7.81
N SER A 43 -8.48 -3.31 -6.88
CA SER A 43 -9.92 -3.17 -7.15
C SER A 43 -10.28 -1.74 -7.53
N GLN A 44 -10.97 -1.53 -8.65
CA GLN A 44 -11.43 -0.19 -9.06
C GLN A 44 -12.81 0.12 -8.46
N PRO A 45 -13.02 1.32 -7.88
CA PRO A 45 -14.33 1.70 -7.36
C PRO A 45 -15.33 1.92 -8.49
N VAL A 46 -16.62 1.75 -8.18
CA VAL A 46 -17.73 2.09 -9.08
C VAL A 46 -18.44 3.36 -8.61
N HIS A 47 -19.17 4.02 -9.51
CA HIS A 47 -20.01 5.16 -9.13
C HIS A 47 -21.11 4.70 -8.17
N PHE A 48 -21.34 5.47 -7.11
CA PHE A 48 -22.41 5.20 -6.17
C PHE A 48 -23.74 5.71 -6.76
N GLU A 49 -24.77 4.86 -6.78
CA GLU A 49 -26.05 5.09 -7.44
C GLU A 49 -27.19 4.75 -6.47
N SER A 50 -28.41 5.19 -6.77
CA SER A 50 -29.57 4.96 -5.90
C SER A 50 -29.82 3.48 -5.59
N GLY A 51 -29.57 2.59 -6.56
CA GLY A 51 -29.70 1.14 -6.35
C GLY A 51 -28.71 0.56 -5.34
N HIS A 52 -27.58 1.23 -5.08
CA HIS A 52 -26.60 0.76 -4.08
C HIS A 52 -27.06 1.00 -2.64
N VAL A 53 -28.07 1.86 -2.40
CA VAL A 53 -28.62 2.08 -1.05
C VAL A 53 -29.18 0.78 -0.48
N GLU A 54 -29.85 -0.04 -1.29
CA GLU A 54 -30.35 -1.34 -0.84
C GLU A 54 -29.25 -2.32 -0.42
N LEU A 55 -28.05 -2.22 -1.03
CA LEU A 55 -26.91 -3.03 -0.61
C LEU A 55 -26.38 -2.59 0.76
N LEU A 56 -26.39 -1.28 1.03
CA LEU A 56 -25.98 -0.75 2.34
C LEU A 56 -26.90 -1.21 3.48
N GLU A 57 -28.17 -1.50 3.19
CA GLU A 57 -29.13 -2.04 4.17
C GLU A 57 -28.93 -3.55 4.43
N LYS A 58 -28.41 -4.28 3.44
CA LYS A 58 -28.31 -5.76 3.47
C LYS A 58 -26.94 -6.25 3.91
N GLU A 59 -25.88 -5.47 3.71
CA GLU A 59 -24.49 -5.88 3.91
C GLU A 59 -23.74 -4.89 4.81
N ASN A 60 -22.66 -5.37 5.43
CA ASN A 60 -21.82 -4.53 6.28
C ASN A 60 -20.78 -3.77 5.44
N TYR A 61 -20.86 -2.45 5.45
CA TYR A 61 -19.91 -1.57 4.77
C TYR A 61 -19.02 -0.79 5.74
N TYR A 62 -17.80 -0.52 5.28
CA TYR A 62 -16.90 0.46 5.89
C TYR A 62 -16.93 1.73 5.05
N VAL A 63 -16.86 2.88 5.72
CA VAL A 63 -16.82 4.18 5.06
C VAL A 63 -15.57 4.95 5.51
N ARG A 64 -14.99 5.69 4.58
CA ARG A 64 -13.91 6.64 4.82
C ARG A 64 -14.07 7.85 3.92
N ASP A 65 -13.40 8.92 4.27
CA ASP A 65 -13.25 10.07 3.39
C ASP A 65 -12.53 9.65 2.10
N LYS A 66 -13.00 10.19 0.97
CA LYS A 66 -12.30 10.14 -0.31
C LYS A 66 -11.28 11.28 -0.32
N SER A 67 -10.01 10.93 -0.40
CA SER A 67 -8.93 11.89 -0.59
C SER A 67 -8.68 12.11 -2.10
N ASP A 68 -8.10 13.26 -2.47
CA ASP A 68 -7.66 13.56 -3.85
C ASP A 68 -6.17 13.22 -4.02
N GLY A 69 -5.75 12.10 -3.44
CA GLY A 69 -4.39 11.60 -3.57
C GLY A 69 -4.20 10.77 -4.83
N LYS A 70 -3.01 10.16 -4.93
CA LYS A 70 -2.69 9.20 -5.99
C LYS A 70 -2.58 7.80 -5.39
N ARG A 71 -3.33 6.86 -5.96
CA ARG A 71 -3.37 5.48 -5.48
C ARG A 71 -2.09 4.72 -5.85
N TYR A 72 -1.62 3.91 -4.91
CA TYR A 72 -0.49 3.01 -5.10
C TYR A 72 -0.70 1.71 -4.34
N ILE A 73 -0.33 0.60 -4.97
CA ILE A 73 0.01 -0.64 -4.24
C ILE A 73 1.49 -0.53 -3.85
N MET A 74 1.79 -0.74 -2.57
CA MET A 74 3.15 -0.82 -2.06
C MET A 74 3.53 -2.28 -1.81
N PHE A 75 4.63 -2.72 -2.42
CA PHE A 75 5.17 -4.07 -2.35
C PHE A 75 6.54 -4.08 -1.66
N PHE A 76 6.63 -4.76 -0.52
CA PHE A 76 7.87 -4.96 0.21
C PHE A 76 8.48 -6.32 -0.14
N THR A 77 9.78 -6.34 -0.43
CA THR A 77 10.53 -7.57 -0.70
C THR A 77 11.96 -7.47 -0.16
N THR A 78 12.57 -8.61 0.13
CA THR A 78 13.98 -8.73 0.52
C THR A 78 14.95 -8.71 -0.66
N VAL A 79 14.44 -8.72 -1.91
CA VAL A 79 15.26 -8.49 -3.11
C VAL A 79 15.93 -7.11 -3.03
N ASP A 80 17.10 -6.96 -3.65
CA ASP A 80 17.91 -5.73 -3.67
C ASP A 80 18.22 -5.14 -2.28
N GLY A 81 18.41 -6.00 -1.28
CA GLY A 81 18.80 -5.58 0.08
C GLY A 81 17.64 -5.12 0.96
N GLY A 82 16.40 -5.38 0.55
CA GLY A 82 15.19 -5.03 1.30
C GLY A 82 14.70 -3.62 0.98
N THR A 83 13.65 -3.50 0.19
CA THR A 83 13.08 -2.20 -0.21
C THR A 83 11.58 -2.28 -0.48
N ALA A 84 10.94 -1.12 -0.61
CA ALA A 84 9.56 -0.99 -1.03
C ALA A 84 9.44 -0.48 -2.47
N PHE A 85 8.53 -1.08 -3.23
CA PHE A 85 8.15 -0.69 -4.58
C PHE A 85 6.70 -0.20 -4.60
N MET A 86 6.43 0.84 -5.37
CA MET A 86 5.14 1.50 -5.50
C MET A 86 4.66 1.36 -6.93
N MET A 87 3.52 0.70 -7.14
CA MET A 87 2.85 0.57 -8.43
C MET A 87 1.61 1.45 -8.46
N ASP A 88 1.54 2.39 -9.41
CA ASP A 88 0.31 3.18 -9.63
C ASP A 88 -0.69 2.47 -10.56
N GLU A 89 -1.86 3.09 -10.73
CA GLU A 89 -2.95 2.57 -11.57
C GLU A 89 -2.60 2.45 -13.05
N SER A 90 -1.56 3.14 -13.51
CA SER A 90 -0.99 3.01 -14.87
C SER A 90 0.11 1.93 -14.92
N CYS A 91 0.21 1.10 -13.89
CA CYS A 91 1.23 0.06 -13.72
C CYS A 91 2.68 0.60 -13.77
N GLN A 92 2.89 1.88 -13.43
CA GLN A 92 4.23 2.46 -13.37
C GLN A 92 4.85 2.22 -12.00
N PHE A 93 6.10 1.77 -12.01
CA PHE A 93 6.82 1.41 -10.80
C PHE A 93 7.81 2.49 -10.34
N ARG A 94 7.82 2.71 -9.03
CA ARG A 94 8.78 3.56 -8.33
C ARG A 94 9.34 2.84 -7.11
N THR A 95 10.62 2.99 -6.81
CA THR A 95 11.25 2.44 -5.60
C THR A 95 11.38 3.52 -4.52
N LEU A 96 11.11 3.12 -3.28
CA LEU A 96 11.43 3.86 -2.06
C LEU A 96 12.67 3.23 -1.45
N ALA A 97 13.82 3.47 -2.07
CA ALA A 97 15.09 2.84 -1.70
C ALA A 97 15.38 2.97 -0.20
N GLY A 98 15.66 1.83 0.45
CA GLY A 98 15.97 1.77 1.87
C GLY A 98 14.75 1.81 2.80
N PHE A 99 13.53 1.94 2.28
CA PHE A 99 12.33 1.79 3.09
C PHE A 99 12.04 0.31 3.33
N LYS A 100 12.15 -0.07 4.60
CA LYS A 100 12.10 -1.45 5.07
C LYS A 100 10.98 -1.60 6.07
N LEU A 101 10.31 -2.74 6.02
CA LEU A 101 9.22 -3.08 6.93
C LEU A 101 9.68 -4.20 7.88
N PRO A 102 9.79 -3.95 9.20
CA PRO A 102 10.25 -4.94 10.17
C PRO A 102 9.17 -5.99 10.43
N LEU A 103 9.57 -7.25 10.64
CA LEU A 103 8.64 -8.31 11.04
C LEU A 103 8.26 -8.18 12.50
N ARG A 104 6.97 -8.41 12.79
CA ARG A 104 6.46 -8.53 14.16
C ARG A 104 7.21 -9.57 15.00
N SER A 105 7.50 -10.73 14.41
CA SER A 105 8.14 -11.85 15.12
C SER A 105 9.63 -11.62 15.38
N ASN A 106 10.30 -10.80 14.55
CA ASN A 106 11.71 -10.49 14.67
C ASN A 106 12.03 -9.15 13.98
N PRO A 107 12.21 -8.06 14.75
CA PRO A 107 12.50 -6.74 14.17
C PRO A 107 13.80 -6.65 13.36
N ASN A 108 14.73 -7.59 13.54
CA ASN A 108 15.97 -7.67 12.74
C ASN A 108 15.75 -8.30 11.35
N GLN A 109 14.56 -8.84 11.10
CA GLN A 109 14.15 -9.38 9.82
C GLN A 109 13.09 -8.48 9.20
N MET A 110 12.99 -8.53 7.87
CA MET A 110 12.08 -7.71 7.10
C MET A 110 11.02 -8.57 6.43
N HIS A 111 9.88 -7.94 6.15
CA HIS A 111 8.86 -8.54 5.30
C HIS A 111 9.44 -8.89 3.93
N ASN A 112 9.04 -10.06 3.41
CA ASN A 112 9.31 -10.44 2.03
C ASN A 112 7.99 -10.79 1.35
N GLU A 113 7.66 -10.10 0.26
CA GLU A 113 6.40 -10.29 -0.46
C GLU A 113 5.17 -9.89 0.36
N THR A 114 5.20 -8.69 0.94
CA THR A 114 4.04 -8.10 1.61
C THR A 114 3.49 -6.95 0.75
N MET A 115 2.18 -6.92 0.53
CA MET A 115 1.49 -5.92 -0.29
C MET A 115 0.39 -5.22 0.47
N VAL A 116 0.43 -3.91 0.44
CA VAL A 116 -0.63 -3.04 0.97
C VAL A 116 -1.18 -2.15 -0.15
N ASP A 117 -2.47 -1.87 -0.09
CA ASP A 117 -3.15 -0.91 -0.99
C ASP A 117 -3.47 0.36 -0.21
N GLY A 118 -3.24 1.50 -0.86
CA GLY A 118 -3.25 2.78 -0.19
C GLY A 118 -3.21 3.95 -1.15
N GLU A 119 -3.29 5.14 -0.59
CA GLU A 119 -3.25 6.39 -1.33
C GLU A 119 -2.17 7.31 -0.78
N VAL A 120 -1.39 7.91 -1.67
CA VAL A 120 -0.46 8.98 -1.29
C VAL A 120 -1.14 10.32 -1.43
N ILE A 121 -1.11 11.08 -0.35
CA ILE A 121 -1.70 12.42 -0.24
C ILE A 121 -0.63 13.45 0.13
N ILE A 122 -0.98 14.73 0.01
CA ILE A 122 -0.24 15.84 0.60
C ILE A 122 -1.09 16.42 1.73
N ASP A 123 -0.57 16.37 2.96
CA ASP A 123 -1.25 16.96 4.12
C ASP A 123 -1.13 18.49 4.14
N THR A 124 -1.78 19.15 5.11
CA THR A 124 -1.74 20.61 5.25
C THR A 124 -0.35 21.18 5.53
N ASP A 125 0.57 20.36 6.02
CA ASP A 125 1.96 20.72 6.32
C ASP A 125 2.89 20.40 5.13
N ASN A 126 2.32 20.13 3.95
CA ASN A 126 3.01 19.73 2.72
C ASN A 126 3.83 18.42 2.85
N ASN A 127 3.50 17.56 3.82
CA ASN A 127 4.12 16.24 3.91
C ASN A 127 3.37 15.26 3.01
N LYS A 128 4.14 14.41 2.32
CA LYS A 128 3.58 13.23 1.64
C LYS A 128 3.27 12.16 2.68
N ARG A 129 2.05 11.64 2.67
CA ARG A 129 1.61 10.54 3.55
C ARG A 129 1.03 9.40 2.77
N TYR A 130 1.27 8.17 3.22
CA TYR A 130 0.66 6.98 2.62
C TYR A 130 -0.44 6.43 3.51
N LEU A 131 -1.68 6.65 3.09
CA LEU A 131 -2.87 6.18 3.79
C LEU A 131 -3.22 4.77 3.32
N ILE A 132 -2.76 3.78 4.08
CA ILE A 132 -3.06 2.36 3.82
C ILE A 132 -4.52 2.07 4.17
N PHE A 133 -5.23 1.36 3.29
CA PHE A 133 -6.60 0.93 3.53
C PHE A 133 -6.86 -0.57 3.34
N ASP A 134 -5.91 -1.33 2.79
CA ASP A 134 -6.01 -2.78 2.70
C ASP A 134 -4.64 -3.48 2.79
N LEU A 135 -4.64 -4.72 3.26
CA LEU A 135 -3.50 -5.64 3.24
C LEU A 135 -3.86 -6.81 2.32
N MET A 136 -3.20 -6.89 1.17
CA MET A 136 -3.52 -7.84 0.11
C MET A 136 -2.71 -9.13 0.23
N VAL A 137 -1.43 -9.03 0.60
CA VAL A 137 -0.50 -10.16 0.73
C VAL A 137 0.36 -9.93 1.97
N LEU A 138 0.58 -10.97 2.77
CA LEU A 138 1.46 -10.94 3.93
C LEU A 138 2.48 -12.06 3.84
N ASN A 139 3.75 -11.69 3.68
CA ASN A 139 4.88 -12.61 3.57
C ASN A 139 4.66 -13.76 2.57
N GLY A 140 4.24 -13.41 1.34
CA GLY A 140 3.96 -14.36 0.26
C GLY A 140 2.58 -15.04 0.34
N ILE A 141 1.84 -14.86 1.44
CA ILE A 141 0.51 -15.43 1.63
C ILE A 141 -0.54 -14.42 1.17
N THR A 142 -1.30 -14.76 0.12
CA THR A 142 -2.41 -13.94 -0.35
C THR A 142 -3.57 -13.92 0.65
N LEU A 143 -4.11 -12.72 0.91
CA LEU A 143 -5.18 -12.49 1.87
C LEU A 143 -6.48 -12.04 1.20
N ILE A 144 -6.51 -11.85 -0.12
CA ILE A 144 -7.65 -11.25 -0.85
C ILE A 144 -8.97 -12.00 -0.67
N GLU A 145 -8.92 -13.30 -0.37
CA GLU A 145 -10.09 -14.15 -0.11
C GLU A 145 -10.59 -14.06 1.36
N ARG A 146 -9.82 -13.42 2.25
CA ARG A 146 -10.22 -13.24 3.65
C ARG A 146 -11.19 -12.07 3.78
N PRO A 147 -12.15 -12.12 4.73
CA PRO A 147 -13.01 -10.98 5.04
C PRO A 147 -12.21 -9.70 5.36
N TYR A 148 -12.71 -8.54 4.94
CA TYR A 148 -12.00 -7.26 5.07
C TYR A 148 -11.57 -6.93 6.51
N ASN A 149 -12.44 -7.20 7.49
CA ASN A 149 -12.12 -7.00 8.91
C ASN A 149 -10.92 -7.83 9.39
N LYS A 150 -10.73 -9.05 8.86
CA LYS A 150 -9.55 -9.87 9.17
C LYS A 150 -8.30 -9.29 8.54
N ARG A 151 -8.37 -8.79 7.30
CA ARG A 151 -7.25 -8.12 6.64
C ARG A 151 -6.84 -6.86 7.40
N LEU A 152 -7.79 -6.06 7.86
CA LEU A 152 -7.52 -4.89 8.71
C LEU A 152 -6.87 -5.26 10.06
N GLY A 153 -7.34 -6.32 10.71
CA GLY A 153 -6.74 -6.82 11.95
C GLY A 153 -5.28 -7.24 11.76
N MET A 154 -5.00 -7.95 10.66
CA MET A 154 -3.64 -8.37 10.29
C MET A 154 -2.77 -7.17 9.89
N LEU A 155 -3.31 -6.20 9.14
CA LEU A 155 -2.61 -4.95 8.80
C LEU A 155 -2.14 -4.23 10.07
N LYS A 156 -3.03 -4.10 11.06
CA LYS A 156 -2.68 -3.45 12.33
C LYS A 156 -1.56 -4.21 13.05
N ALA A 157 -1.76 -5.51 13.29
CA ALA A 157 -0.88 -6.30 14.15
C ALA A 157 0.47 -6.63 13.51
N ASP A 158 0.49 -6.93 12.21
CA ASP A 158 1.67 -7.45 11.53
C ASP A 158 2.43 -6.40 10.71
N VAL A 159 1.84 -5.23 10.45
CA VAL A 159 2.48 -4.15 9.65
C VAL A 159 2.59 -2.85 10.45
N LEU A 160 1.48 -2.30 10.94
CA LEU A 160 1.48 -0.97 11.56
C LEU A 160 2.13 -0.95 12.95
N GLU A 161 1.80 -1.90 13.82
CA GLU A 161 2.37 -1.98 15.17
C GLU A 161 3.90 -2.18 15.15
N PRO A 162 4.47 -3.11 14.36
CA PRO A 162 5.93 -3.25 14.24
C PRO A 162 6.61 -2.00 13.67
N LEU A 163 6.02 -1.38 12.64
CA LEU A 163 6.56 -0.15 12.06
C LEU A 163 6.58 0.98 13.09
N ASN A 164 5.49 1.21 13.81
CA ASN A 164 5.41 2.25 14.83
C ASN A 164 6.43 2.03 15.95
N ALA A 165 6.56 0.79 16.43
CA ALA A 165 7.55 0.45 17.45
C ALA A 165 9.00 0.70 16.98
N GLU A 166 9.30 0.49 15.70
CA GLU A 166 10.61 0.82 15.11
C GLU A 166 10.82 2.33 15.00
N LEU A 167 9.80 3.08 14.56
CA LEU A 167 9.87 4.54 14.46
C LEU A 167 10.01 5.25 15.82
N GLU A 168 9.48 4.66 16.88
CA GLU A 168 9.66 5.16 18.26
C GLU A 168 11.09 4.93 18.78
N LYS A 169 11.70 3.80 18.43
CA LYS A 169 13.08 3.46 18.83
C LYS A 169 14.12 4.21 18.00
N ASN A 170 13.82 4.46 16.72
CA ASN A 170 14.76 5.00 15.75
C ASN A 170 14.30 6.38 15.22
N MET A 171 14.64 7.42 15.99
CA MET A 171 14.36 8.82 15.63
C MET A 171 14.93 9.23 14.26
N GLY A 172 16.05 8.62 13.85
CA GLY A 172 16.65 8.85 12.53
C GLY A 172 15.79 8.32 11.39
N MET A 173 15.21 7.13 11.55
CA MET A 173 14.26 6.55 10.59
C MET A 173 12.98 7.38 10.50
N LYS A 174 12.46 7.85 11.65
CA LYS A 174 11.26 8.72 11.70
C LYS A 174 11.44 10.03 10.93
N THR A 175 12.64 10.60 10.96
CA THR A 175 12.96 11.85 10.27
C THR A 175 13.10 11.64 8.75
N ASN A 176 13.59 10.47 8.34
CA ASN A 176 13.90 10.15 6.94
C ASN A 176 12.84 9.28 6.25
N LEU A 177 11.66 9.12 6.86
CA LEU A 177 10.59 8.31 6.30
C LEU A 177 10.14 8.92 4.96
N PRO A 178 10.18 8.18 3.84
CA PRO A 178 9.86 8.76 2.53
C PRO A 178 8.39 9.17 2.42
N LEU A 179 7.51 8.57 3.22
CA LEU A 179 6.08 8.84 3.32
C LEU A 179 5.68 8.79 4.80
N LYS A 180 5.22 9.92 5.35
CA LYS A 180 4.81 10.07 6.77
C LYS A 180 3.43 9.53 7.08
#